data_AF-A0A4D7DK36-F1
#
_entry.id   AF-A0A4D7DK36-F1
#
_cell.length_a   1.000
_cell.length_b   1.000
_cell.length_c   1.000
_cell.angle_alpha   90.00
_cell.angle_beta   90.00
_cell.angle_gamma   90.00
#
_symmetry.space_group_name_H-M   'P 1'
#
loop_
_entity.id
_entity.type
_entity.pdbx_description
1 polymer ?
#
loop_
_entity_poly.entity_id
_entity_poly.type
_entity_poly.pdbx_seq_one_letter_code
_entity_poly.pdbx_strand_id
1 'polypeptide(L)'
;MLAPIPPAGAPTRVEQIARLNDRARLGLDKSARIVITRNCVATLGPLEGPVAILNQARILTAMRRCTFSVDSPERDLGVFALDGHTIWVKVDYFDKALAYGSDDPADATVTTRVVTVLLPADW
;
A
#
# COMPACT_ATOMS: atom_id res chain seq x y z
N MET A 1 18.01 -26.52 9.75
CA MET A 1 17.92 -25.57 10.88
C MET A 1 16.43 -25.30 11.09
N LEU A 2 15.82 -25.83 12.15
CA LEU A 2 14.39 -25.62 12.42
C LEU A 2 14.21 -24.16 12.87
N ALA A 3 13.38 -23.40 12.17
CA ALA A 3 13.03 -22.04 12.60
C ALA A 3 12.34 -22.11 13.98
N PRO A 4 12.68 -21.23 14.93
CA PRO A 4 12.10 -21.26 16.27
C PRO A 4 10.59 -21.05 16.21
N ILE A 5 9.85 -21.82 17.02
CA ILE A 5 8.41 -21.66 17.19
C ILE A 5 8.17 -20.29 17.82
N PRO A 6 7.39 -19.39 17.17
CA PRO A 6 7.10 -18.08 17.75
C PRO A 6 6.38 -18.23 19.09
N PRO A 7 6.66 -17.37 20.09
CA PRO A 7 6.03 -17.46 21.40
C PRO A 7 4.51 -17.31 21.27
N ALA A 8 3.75 -18.00 22.14
CA ALA A 8 2.30 -17.94 22.14
C ALA A 8 1.82 -16.48 22.25
N GLY A 9 1.09 -16.01 21.22
CA GLY A 9 0.60 -14.63 21.11
C GLY A 9 1.37 -13.72 20.15
N ALA A 10 2.51 -14.17 19.60
CA ALA A 10 3.17 -13.45 18.51
C ALA A 10 2.35 -13.54 17.21
N PRO A 11 2.27 -12.46 16.41
CA PRO A 11 1.58 -12.50 15.13
C PRO A 11 2.27 -13.50 14.20
N THR A 12 1.47 -14.19 13.39
CA THR A 12 1.99 -14.94 12.25
C THR A 12 2.74 -14.00 11.30
N ARG A 13 3.61 -14.55 10.45
CA ARG A 13 4.34 -13.77 9.44
C ARG A 13 3.38 -12.93 8.57
N VAL A 14 2.28 -13.53 8.11
CA VAL A 14 1.27 -12.86 7.29
C VAL A 14 0.58 -11.73 8.05
N GLU A 15 0.20 -11.95 9.32
CA GLU A 15 -0.39 -10.88 10.14
C GLU A 15 0.59 -9.73 10.41
N GLN A 16 1.87 -10.04 10.60
CA GLN A 16 2.91 -9.04 10.76
C GLN A 16 3.07 -8.20 9.50
N ILE A 17 3.14 -8.84 8.32
CA ILE A 17 3.19 -8.14 7.04
C ILE A 17 1.95 -7.27 6.86
N ALA A 18 0.76 -7.80 7.13
CA ALA A 18 -0.50 -7.05 7.05
C ALA A 18 -0.51 -5.81 7.95
N ARG A 19 -0.04 -5.93 9.21
CA ARG A 19 0.09 -4.80 10.13
C ARG A 19 1.05 -3.74 9.59
N LEU A 20 2.17 -4.14 9.01
CA LEU A 20 3.14 -3.21 8.44
C LEU A 20 2.62 -2.54 7.15
N ASN A 21 1.89 -3.26 6.31
CA ASN A 21 1.23 -2.72 5.13
C ASN A 21 0.15 -1.70 5.50
N ASP A 22 -0.64 -1.99 6.55
CA ASP A 22 -1.58 -1.03 7.11
C ASP A 22 -0.88 0.23 7.63
N ARG A 23 0.25 0.09 8.33
CA ARG A 23 1.03 1.25 8.79
C ARG A 23 1.50 2.11 7.63
N ALA A 24 1.97 1.51 6.53
CA ALA A 24 2.39 2.24 5.34
C ALA A 24 1.22 2.98 4.68
N ARG A 25 0.11 2.31 4.36
CA ARG A 25 -1.04 2.96 3.70
C ARG A 25 -1.71 4.04 4.57
N LEU A 26 -1.65 3.91 5.90
CA LEU A 26 -2.20 4.90 6.82
C LEU A 26 -1.25 6.09 7.10
N GLY A 27 -0.05 6.10 6.49
CA GLY A 27 0.94 7.16 6.66
C GLY A 27 1.63 7.14 8.03
N LEU A 28 1.64 5.99 8.70
CA LEU A 28 2.27 5.78 10.02
C LEU A 28 3.71 5.26 9.91
N ASP A 29 4.16 4.96 8.68
CA ASP A 29 5.54 4.61 8.35
C ASP A 29 6.18 5.73 7.53
N LYS A 30 7.18 6.40 8.12
CA LYS A 30 7.89 7.51 7.48
C LYS A 30 8.85 7.05 6.38
N SER A 31 9.20 5.76 6.36
CA SER A 31 10.09 5.18 5.35
C SER A 31 9.33 4.75 4.09
N ALA A 32 8.00 4.56 4.20
CA ALA A 32 7.17 4.18 3.09
C ALA A 32 7.06 5.29 2.04
N ARG A 33 6.88 4.88 0.78
CA ARG A 33 6.61 5.77 -0.35
C ARG A 33 5.16 5.58 -0.77
N ILE A 34 4.44 6.67 -0.96
CA ILE A 34 3.09 6.63 -1.53
C ILE A 34 3.17 7.30 -2.89
N VAL A 35 2.76 6.58 -3.92
CA VAL A 35 2.74 7.04 -5.30
C VAL A 35 1.33 6.87 -5.85
N ILE A 36 0.88 7.83 -6.66
CA ILE A 36 -0.41 7.77 -7.34
C ILE A 36 -0.11 7.86 -8.83
N THR A 37 -0.63 6.93 -9.64
CA THR A 37 -0.40 6.97 -11.09
C THR A 37 -1.03 8.23 -11.69
N ARG A 38 -0.37 8.77 -12.73
CA ARG A 38 -0.87 9.96 -13.43
C ARG A 38 -2.29 9.74 -13.98
N ASN A 39 -2.56 8.55 -14.51
CA ASN A 39 -3.87 8.19 -15.05
C ASN A 39 -4.95 8.20 -13.95
N CYS A 40 -4.64 7.68 -12.75
CA CYS A 40 -5.57 7.71 -11.62
C CYS A 40 -5.92 9.13 -11.16
N VAL A 41 -4.96 10.07 -11.17
CA VAL A 41 -5.26 11.48 -10.85
C VAL A 41 -6.10 12.12 -11.97
N ALA A 42 -5.78 11.82 -13.24
CA ALA A 42 -6.44 12.40 -14.39
C ALA A 42 -7.94 12.04 -14.50
N THR A 43 -8.37 10.89 -13.97
CA THR A 43 -9.80 10.51 -13.98
C THR A 43 -10.65 11.41 -13.09
N LEU A 44 -10.06 12.02 -12.06
CA LEU A 44 -10.78 12.88 -11.12
C LEU A 44 -10.74 14.36 -11.52
N GLY A 45 -9.93 14.74 -12.49
CA GLY A 45 -9.83 16.11 -12.99
C GLY A 45 -8.42 16.54 -13.37
N PRO A 46 -8.12 17.85 -13.33
CA PRO A 46 -6.81 18.40 -13.68
C PRO A 46 -5.68 17.79 -12.85
N LEU A 47 -4.51 17.65 -13.48
CA LEU A 47 -3.30 17.11 -12.85
C LEU A 47 -2.51 18.13 -12.03
N GLU A 48 -2.79 19.42 -12.19
CA GLU A 48 -2.08 20.51 -11.54
C GLU A 48 -3.03 21.52 -10.90
N GLY A 49 -2.48 22.33 -10.00
CA GLY A 49 -3.21 23.37 -9.28
C GLY A 49 -4.02 22.86 -8.08
N PRO A 50 -4.80 23.75 -7.44
CA PRO A 50 -5.48 23.44 -6.18
C PRO A 50 -6.46 22.26 -6.25
N VAL A 51 -7.13 22.08 -7.40
CA VAL A 51 -8.06 20.98 -7.63
C VAL A 51 -7.34 19.63 -7.66
N ALA A 52 -6.14 19.57 -8.25
CA ALA A 52 -5.33 18.36 -8.28
C ALA A 52 -4.92 17.93 -6.86
N ILE A 53 -4.51 18.89 -6.03
CA ILE A 53 -4.16 18.65 -4.61
C ILE A 53 -5.37 18.11 -3.85
N LEU A 54 -6.55 18.71 -4.06
CA LEU A 54 -7.80 18.25 -3.45
C LEU A 54 -8.13 16.81 -3.89
N ASN A 55 -8.02 16.50 -5.19
CA ASN A 55 -8.29 15.16 -5.71
C ASN A 55 -7.31 14.12 -5.14
N GLN A 56 -6.02 14.44 -5.03
CA GLN A 56 -5.05 13.56 -4.37
C GLN A 56 -5.41 13.34 -2.89
N ALA A 57 -5.82 14.38 -2.16
CA ALA A 57 -6.26 14.23 -0.77
C ALA A 57 -7.52 13.35 -0.65
N ARG A 58 -8.46 13.45 -1.60
CA ARG A 58 -9.64 12.57 -1.68
C ARG A 58 -9.27 11.12 -1.93
N ILE A 59 -8.33 10.87 -2.86
CA ILE A 59 -7.78 9.53 -3.13
C ILE A 59 -7.17 8.95 -1.85
N LEU A 60 -6.27 9.69 -1.20
CA LEU A 60 -5.60 9.22 0.02
C LEU A 60 -6.60 8.95 1.16
N THR A 61 -7.65 9.77 1.28
CA THR A 61 -8.71 9.56 2.27
C THR A 61 -9.51 8.30 1.98
N ALA A 62 -9.88 8.07 0.72
CA ALA A 62 -10.62 6.87 0.30
C ALA A 62 -9.79 5.60 0.47
N MET A 63 -8.50 5.63 0.11
CA MET A 63 -7.55 4.53 0.28
C MET A 63 -7.49 4.01 1.73
N ARG A 64 -7.62 4.88 2.74
CA ARG A 64 -7.63 4.45 4.16
C ARG A 64 -8.78 3.50 4.49
N ARG A 65 -9.85 3.53 3.70
CA ARG A 65 -11.06 2.72 3.85
C ARG A 65 -11.21 1.64 2.77
N CYS A 66 -10.12 1.33 2.05
CA CYS A 66 -10.14 0.25 1.07
C CYS A 66 -10.50 -1.09 1.71
N THR A 67 -11.06 -1.98 0.90
CA THR A 67 -11.29 -3.38 1.26
C THR A 67 -10.23 -4.25 0.62
N PHE A 68 -9.95 -5.39 1.23
CA PHE A 68 -9.01 -6.39 0.74
C PHE A 68 -9.78 -7.67 0.41
N SER A 69 -9.42 -8.36 -0.67
CA SER A 69 -9.99 -9.66 -0.99
C SER A 69 -9.46 -10.73 -0.03
N VAL A 70 -10.14 -11.88 0.01
CA VAL A 70 -9.69 -13.05 0.78
C VAL A 70 -8.30 -13.53 0.32
N ASP A 71 -7.97 -13.31 -0.96
CA ASP A 71 -6.69 -13.69 -1.56
C ASP A 71 -5.53 -12.72 -1.25
N SER A 72 -5.80 -11.61 -0.54
CA SER A 72 -4.79 -10.67 -0.06
C SER A 72 -4.75 -10.63 1.48
N PRO A 73 -4.36 -11.74 2.14
CA PRO A 73 -4.29 -11.81 3.60
C PRO A 73 -3.18 -10.90 4.17
N GLU A 74 -2.16 -10.58 3.37
CA GLU A 74 -1.13 -9.58 3.68
C GLU A 74 -1.63 -8.14 3.53
N ARG A 75 -2.86 -7.91 3.05
CA ARG A 75 -3.40 -6.56 2.77
C ARG A 75 -2.52 -5.76 1.82
N ASP A 76 -1.94 -6.44 0.85
CA ASP A 76 -1.01 -5.90 -0.14
C ASP A 76 -1.72 -5.50 -1.44
N LEU A 77 -2.99 -5.91 -1.64
CA LEU A 77 -3.83 -5.49 -2.77
C LEU A 77 -5.25 -5.17 -2.27
N GLY A 78 -5.56 -3.87 -2.22
CA GLY A 78 -6.86 -3.35 -1.82
C GLY A 78 -7.60 -2.66 -2.96
N VAL A 79 -8.91 -2.51 -2.79
CA VAL A 79 -9.82 -1.84 -3.74
C VAL A 79 -10.70 -0.83 -3.02
N PHE A 80 -10.98 0.29 -3.68
CA PHE A 80 -11.97 1.27 -3.25
C PHE A 80 -12.59 1.96 -4.46
N ALA A 81 -13.74 2.61 -4.24
CA ALA A 81 -14.42 3.40 -5.26
C ALA A 81 -14.36 4.89 -4.93
N LEU A 82 -14.14 5.73 -5.94
CA LEU A 82 -14.21 7.19 -5.83
C LEU A 82 -14.76 7.76 -7.14
N ASP A 83 -15.82 8.57 -7.05
CA ASP A 83 -16.51 9.17 -8.22
C ASP A 83 -16.92 8.16 -9.31
N GLY A 84 -17.31 6.95 -8.90
CA GLY A 84 -17.69 5.87 -9.82
C GLY A 84 -16.52 5.11 -10.44
N HIS A 85 -15.27 5.47 -10.13
CA HIS A 85 -14.09 4.75 -10.56
C HIS A 85 -13.64 3.71 -9.53
N THR A 86 -13.38 2.49 -10.00
CA THR A 86 -12.67 1.47 -9.23
C THR A 86 -11.18 1.79 -9.23
N ILE A 87 -10.59 1.93 -8.04
CA ILE A 87 -9.18 2.26 -7.84
C ILE A 87 -8.56 1.16 -6.97
N TRP A 88 -7.35 0.75 -7.33
CA TRP A 88 -6.56 -0.22 -6.58
C TRP A 88 -5.53 0.49 -5.72
N VAL A 89 -5.15 -0.15 -4.62
CA VAL A 89 -3.95 0.15 -3.86
C VAL A 89 -3.11 -1.11 -3.76
N LYS A 90 -1.88 -1.06 -4.27
CA LYS A 90 -0.89 -2.14 -4.18
C LYS A 90 0.22 -1.75 -3.22
N VAL A 91 0.69 -2.67 -2.40
CA VAL A 91 1.88 -2.51 -1.56
C VAL A 91 2.97 -3.44 -2.07
N ASP A 92 4.06 -2.87 -2.56
CA ASP A 92 5.25 -3.60 -3.02
C ASP A 92 6.37 -3.52 -1.99
N TYR A 93 7.20 -4.56 -1.91
CA TYR A 93 8.26 -4.72 -0.91
C TYR A 93 9.63 -4.62 -1.56
N PHE A 94 10.35 -3.54 -1.26
CA PHE A 94 11.70 -3.30 -1.76
C PHE A 94 12.73 -3.32 -0.64
N ASP A 95 13.99 -3.52 -0.99
CA ASP A 95 15.11 -3.24 -0.10
C ASP A 95 15.18 -1.74 0.29
N LYS A 96 16.13 -1.36 1.15
CA LYS A 96 16.32 0.04 1.56
C LYS A 96 16.85 0.95 0.45
N ALA A 97 17.45 0.39 -0.60
CA ALA A 97 17.97 1.13 -1.75
C ALA A 97 16.92 1.32 -2.86
N LEU A 98 15.75 0.69 -2.75
CA LEU A 98 14.73 0.59 -3.81
C LEU A 98 15.29 -0.05 -5.10
N ALA A 99 16.29 -0.93 -4.98
CA ALA A 99 16.94 -1.56 -6.13
C ALA A 99 16.34 -2.93 -6.45
N TYR A 100 16.00 -3.70 -5.41
CA TYR A 100 15.47 -5.06 -5.52
C TYR A 100 14.32 -5.29 -4.55
N GLY A 101 13.69 -6.47 -4.67
CA GLY A 101 12.71 -6.93 -3.69
C GLY A 101 13.33 -7.13 -2.30
N SER A 102 12.57 -6.87 -1.24
CA SER A 102 13.06 -7.10 0.13
C SER A 102 13.22 -8.59 0.44
N ASP A 103 14.30 -8.94 1.12
CA ASP A 103 14.56 -10.30 1.61
C ASP A 103 13.57 -10.72 2.71
N ASP A 104 13.08 -9.77 3.51
CA ASP A 104 12.11 -10.06 4.57
C ASP A 104 11.01 -8.98 4.70
N PRO A 105 9.88 -9.14 3.98
CA PRO A 105 8.72 -8.27 4.13
C PRO A 105 8.17 -8.15 5.56
N ALA A 106 8.39 -9.12 6.44
CA ALA A 106 7.93 -9.06 7.83
C ALA A 106 8.83 -8.19 8.73
N ASP A 107 10.02 -7.81 8.26
CA ASP A 107 10.96 -6.93 8.95
C ASP A 107 11.00 -5.54 8.30
N ALA A 108 10.47 -4.56 9.03
CA ALA A 108 10.45 -3.15 8.60
C ALA A 108 11.84 -2.49 8.60
N THR A 109 12.83 -3.06 9.28
CA THR A 109 14.19 -2.51 9.33
C THR A 109 14.98 -2.75 8.04
N VAL A 110 14.58 -3.75 7.24
CA VAL A 110 15.18 -4.06 5.92
C VAL A 110 14.24 -3.78 4.74
N THR A 111 12.93 -3.69 4.97
CA THR A 111 11.94 -3.44 3.90
C THR A 111 11.55 -1.97 3.77
N THR A 112 11.53 -1.45 2.55
CA THR A 112 10.81 -0.22 2.17
C THR A 112 9.51 -0.61 1.48
N ARG A 113 8.39 -0.04 1.92
CA ARG A 113 7.08 -0.27 1.31
C ARG A 113 6.75 0.83 0.31
N VAL A 114 6.41 0.44 -0.91
CA VAL A 114 5.88 1.35 -1.94
C VAL A 114 4.39 1.09 -2.06
N VAL A 115 3.58 2.07 -1.68
CA VAL A 115 2.13 2.06 -1.77
C VAL A 115 1.74 2.75 -3.06
N THR A 116 1.32 1.97 -4.05
CA THR A 116 0.92 2.46 -5.37
C THR A 116 -0.60 2.54 -5.44
N VAL A 117 -1.14 3.73 -5.70
CA VAL A 117 -2.56 3.93 -6.00
C VAL A 117 -2.73 4.09 -7.50
N LEU A 118 -3.54 3.23 -8.10
CA LEU A 118 -3.61 3.06 -9.55
C LEU A 118 -4.99 2.63 -10.02
N LEU A 119 -5.27 2.84 -11.30
CA LEU A 119 -6.43 2.21 -11.95
C LEU A 119 -6.10 0.74 -12.24
N PRO A 120 -7.11 -0.16 -12.28
CA PRO A 120 -6.88 -1.56 -12.67
C PRO A 120 -6.22 -1.73 -14.05
N ALA A 121 -6.44 -0.77 -14.96
CA ALA A 121 -5.85 -0.77 -16.30
C ALA A 121 -4.37 -0.31 -16.34
N ASP A 122 -3.85 0.24 -15.24
CA ASP A 122 -2.44 0.62 -15.11
C ASP A 122 -1.57 -0.53 -14.57
N TRP A 123 -2.18 -1.67 -14.23
CA TRP A 123 -1.52 -2.88 -13.72
C TRP A 123 -1.25 -3.88 -14.85
#